data_AF-A0A0H1R2E3-F1
#
_entry.id   AF-A0A0H1R2E3-F1
#
_cell.length_a   1.000
_cell.length_b   1.000
_cell.length_c   1.000
_cell.angle_alpha   90.00
_cell.angle_beta   90.00
_cell.angle_gamma   90.00
#
_symmetry.space_group_name_H-M   'P 1'
#
loop_
_entity.id
_entity.type
_entity.pdbx_description
1 polymer ?
#
loop_
_entity_poly.entity_id
_entity_poly.type
_entity_poly.pdbx_seq_one_letter_code
_entity_poly.pdbx_strand_id
1 'polypeptide(L)'
;MVDLKKHGPTIALLFTMLVFISYSIEWIRVTVGHAMDVVLGPFIDTLGVPFFVMILILSSITGLYSSLVQKYTIDYEKMQETQAKMKVFQKEFREAQLSGDEKRIKKLQGRQERMMQDQLEFSRQQFTPMAIILVLSVPIFFWLLLRLPEVGTPAAIGTGIVLPFLGAVSLSGFAFWIVPAWILWYMICSLTISQVIRKALNIGGL
;
A
#
# COMPACT_ATOMS: atom_id res chain seq x y z
N MET A 1 -2.11 15.52 27.51
CA MET A 1 -2.15 15.51 26.03
C MET A 1 -1.11 14.51 25.57
N VAL A 2 -1.54 13.37 25.02
CA VAL A 2 -0.64 12.29 24.58
C VAL A 2 0.12 12.80 23.36
N ASP A 3 1.45 12.83 23.44
CA ASP A 3 2.30 13.36 22.38
C ASP A 3 2.34 12.38 21.20
N LEU A 4 1.37 12.52 20.29
CA LEU A 4 1.16 11.63 19.13
C LEU A 4 2.41 11.52 18.23
N LYS A 5 3.34 12.49 18.29
CA LYS A 5 4.58 12.49 17.51
C LYS A 5 5.62 11.46 17.97
N LYS A 6 5.63 11.10 19.26
CA LYS A 6 6.61 10.15 19.84
C LYS A 6 6.17 8.69 19.70
N HIS A 7 4.87 8.44 19.58
CA HIS A 7 4.26 7.10 19.49
C HIS A 7 3.81 6.69 18.08
N GLY A 8 4.08 7.50 17.05
CA GLY A 8 3.73 7.20 15.66
C GLY A 8 4.01 5.76 15.20
N PRO A 9 5.20 5.17 15.43
CA PRO A 9 5.50 3.81 14.96
C PRO A 9 4.79 2.73 15.80
N THR A 10 4.60 2.92 17.10
CA THR A 10 3.81 2.01 17.95
C THR A 10 2.32 2.07 17.61
N ILE A 11 1.80 3.26 17.27
CA ILE A 11 0.42 3.44 16.81
C ILE A 11 0.25 2.79 15.45
N ALA A 12 1.19 2.97 14.51
CA ALA A 12 1.14 2.32 13.20
C ALA A 12 1.21 0.79 13.32
N LEU A 13 2.02 0.25 14.22
CA LEU A 13 2.14 -1.19 14.47
C LEU A 13 0.88 -1.76 15.14
N LEU A 14 0.35 -1.09 16.17
CA LEU A 14 -0.93 -1.46 16.77
C LEU A 14 -2.07 -1.37 15.75
N PHE A 15 -2.05 -0.36 14.90
CA PHE A 15 -3.05 -0.16 13.86
C PHE A 15 -2.99 -1.25 12.79
N THR A 16 -1.81 -1.61 12.29
CA THR A 16 -1.67 -2.72 11.34
C THR A 16 -2.10 -4.03 11.99
N MET A 17 -1.74 -4.29 13.26
CA MET A 17 -2.23 -5.46 13.99
C MET A 17 -3.76 -5.48 14.10
N LEU A 18 -4.40 -4.34 14.42
CA LEU A 18 -5.85 -4.23 14.48
C LEU A 18 -6.52 -4.52 13.14
N VAL A 19 -5.91 -4.10 12.04
CA VAL A 19 -6.43 -4.41 10.70
C VAL A 19 -6.30 -5.89 10.40
N PHE A 20 -5.15 -6.50 10.68
CA PHE A 20 -5.00 -7.96 10.54
C PHE A 20 -6.07 -8.72 11.32
N ILE A 21 -6.34 -8.31 12.56
CA ILE A 21 -7.41 -8.87 13.38
C ILE A 21 -8.79 -8.64 12.72
N SER A 22 -9.02 -7.46 12.15
CA SER A 22 -10.27 -7.14 11.46
C SER A 22 -10.52 -8.05 10.24
N TYR A 23 -9.47 -8.48 9.53
CA TYR A 23 -9.59 -9.46 8.44
C TYR A 23 -9.90 -10.86 8.94
N SER A 24 -9.41 -11.25 10.12
CA SER A 24 -9.69 -12.55 10.73
C SER A 24 -11.11 -12.66 11.29
N ILE A 25 -11.72 -11.53 11.62
CA ILE A 25 -13.03 -11.47 12.25
C ILE A 25 -14.13 -11.28 11.20
N GLU A 26 -14.92 -12.33 10.98
CA GLU A 26 -15.96 -12.34 9.94
C GLU A 26 -17.05 -11.28 10.16
N TRP A 27 -17.53 -11.09 11.40
CA TRP A 27 -18.60 -10.12 11.66
C TRP A 27 -18.19 -8.68 11.33
N ILE A 28 -16.93 -8.30 11.58
CA ILE A 28 -16.41 -6.97 11.23
C ILE A 28 -16.37 -6.82 9.71
N ARG A 29 -15.81 -7.81 9.00
CA ARG A 29 -15.72 -7.81 7.54
C ARG A 29 -17.10 -7.67 6.89
N VAL A 30 -18.07 -8.46 7.35
CA VAL A 30 -19.44 -8.48 6.79
C VAL A 30 -20.18 -7.18 7.12
N THR A 31 -20.07 -6.68 8.36
CA THR A 31 -20.74 -5.43 8.78
C THR A 31 -20.23 -4.23 7.98
N VAL A 32 -18.91 -4.07 7.89
CA VAL A 32 -18.30 -2.99 7.11
C VAL A 32 -18.57 -3.15 5.62
N GLY A 33 -18.56 -4.39 5.12
CA GLY A 33 -18.95 -4.72 3.75
C GLY A 33 -20.38 -4.25 3.45
N HIS A 34 -21.36 -4.58 4.29
CA HIS A 34 -22.75 -4.12 4.08
C HIS A 34 -22.90 -2.60 4.16
N ALA A 35 -22.16 -1.93 5.06
CA ALA A 35 -22.18 -0.47 5.12
C ALA A 35 -21.68 0.17 3.82
N MET A 36 -20.62 -0.40 3.22
CA MET A 36 -20.12 0.01 1.91
C MET A 36 -21.06 -0.39 0.77
N ASP A 37 -21.80 -1.48 0.92
CA ASP A 37 -22.76 -1.97 -0.09
C ASP A 37 -23.93 -1.02 -0.31
N VAL A 38 -24.36 -0.28 0.71
CA VAL A 38 -25.37 0.79 0.54
C VAL A 38 -24.92 1.84 -0.47
N VAL A 39 -23.61 2.11 -0.55
CA VAL A 39 -23.03 3.13 -1.44
C VAL A 39 -22.58 2.53 -2.76
N LEU A 40 -21.88 1.39 -2.72
CA LEU A 40 -21.24 0.76 -3.87
C LEU A 40 -22.12 -0.29 -4.58
N GLY A 41 -23.04 -0.91 -3.85
CA GLY A 41 -23.98 -1.93 -4.35
C GLY A 41 -24.86 -1.45 -5.51
N PRO A 42 -25.45 -0.23 -5.47
CA PRO A 42 -26.23 0.29 -6.59
C PRO A 42 -25.46 0.33 -7.92
N PHE A 43 -24.13 0.50 -7.90
CA PHE A 43 -23.34 0.49 -9.13
C PHE A 43 -23.31 -0.89 -9.81
N ILE A 44 -23.36 -1.97 -9.03
CA ILE A 44 -23.45 -3.33 -9.59
C ILE A 44 -24.91 -3.65 -9.92
N ASP A 45 -25.82 -3.37 -9.01
CA ASP A 45 -27.19 -3.91 -9.06
C ASP A 45 -28.12 -3.09 -9.95
N THR A 46 -27.97 -1.77 -9.99
CA THR A 46 -28.85 -0.87 -10.77
C THR A 46 -28.22 -0.44 -12.09
N LEU A 47 -26.90 -0.19 -12.12
CA LEU A 47 -26.19 0.20 -13.33
C LEU A 47 -25.67 -1.01 -14.12
N GLY A 48 -25.71 -2.22 -13.56
CA GLY A 48 -25.25 -3.44 -14.22
C GLY A 48 -23.75 -3.44 -14.54
N VAL A 49 -22.96 -2.65 -13.79
CA VAL A 49 -21.51 -2.52 -14.06
C VAL A 49 -20.84 -3.86 -13.78
N PRO A 50 -20.10 -4.44 -14.75
CA PRO A 50 -19.36 -5.66 -14.53
C PRO A 50 -18.38 -5.56 -13.36
N PHE A 51 -18.24 -6.62 -12.58
CA PHE A 51 -17.41 -6.59 -11.37
C PHE A 51 -15.94 -6.25 -11.68
N PHE A 52 -15.40 -6.69 -12.82
CA PHE A 52 -14.04 -6.33 -13.23
C PHE A 52 -13.86 -4.83 -13.53
N VAL A 53 -14.90 -4.15 -14.02
CA VAL A 53 -14.88 -2.69 -14.22
C VAL A 53 -14.94 -1.99 -12.88
N MET A 54 -15.72 -2.52 -11.93
CA MET A 54 -15.77 -1.98 -10.58
C MET A 54 -14.41 -2.10 -9.87
N ILE A 55 -13.71 -3.22 -10.02
CA ILE A 55 -12.33 -3.38 -9.54
C ILE A 55 -11.41 -2.31 -10.14
N LEU A 56 -11.56 -1.99 -11.43
CA LEU A 56 -10.76 -0.94 -12.09
C LEU A 56 -11.05 0.44 -11.49
N ILE A 57 -12.32 0.79 -11.31
CA ILE A 57 -12.73 2.07 -10.71
C ILE A 57 -12.19 2.20 -9.28
N LEU A 58 -12.39 1.17 -8.46
CA LEU A 58 -11.89 1.14 -7.09
C LEU A 58 -10.36 1.19 -7.03
N SER A 59 -9.68 0.47 -7.91
CA SER A 59 -8.21 0.54 -8.05
C SER A 59 -7.75 1.94 -8.45
N SER A 60 -8.51 2.63 -9.30
CA SER A 60 -8.20 3.99 -9.73
C SER A 60 -8.31 4.99 -8.58
N ILE A 61 -9.41 4.93 -7.84
CA ILE A 61 -9.64 5.77 -6.67
C ILE A 61 -8.59 5.48 -5.60
N THR A 62 -8.30 4.19 -5.37
CA THR A 62 -7.27 3.73 -4.43
C THR A 62 -5.89 4.24 -4.79
N GLY A 63 -5.49 4.12 -6.05
CA GLY A 63 -4.23 4.67 -6.56
C GLY A 63 -4.17 6.19 -6.41
N LEU A 64 -5.28 6.89 -6.68
CA LEU A 64 -5.38 8.35 -6.57
C LEU A 64 -5.17 8.83 -5.14
N TYR A 65 -6.01 8.41 -4.19
CA TYR A 65 -5.85 8.88 -2.82
C TYR A 65 -4.53 8.38 -2.23
N SER A 66 -4.07 7.16 -2.57
CA SER A 66 -2.82 6.63 -2.05
C SER A 66 -1.63 7.47 -2.49
N SER A 67 -1.62 7.89 -3.75
CA SER A 67 -0.57 8.75 -4.28
C SER A 67 -0.65 10.17 -3.71
N LEU A 68 -1.85 10.71 -3.52
CA LEU A 68 -2.05 12.01 -2.89
C LEU A 68 -1.57 12.02 -1.43
N VAL A 69 -1.97 11.01 -0.65
CA VAL A 69 -1.53 10.84 0.75
C VAL A 69 0.00 10.74 0.81
N GLN A 70 0.62 9.94 -0.08
CA GLN A 70 2.08 9.86 -0.17
C GLN A 70 2.71 11.22 -0.51
N LYS A 71 2.16 11.97 -1.48
CA LYS A 71 2.65 13.31 -1.86
C LYS A 71 2.71 14.27 -0.69
N TYR A 72 1.62 14.37 0.05
CA TYR A 72 1.47 15.38 1.09
C TYR A 72 2.14 14.98 2.40
N THR A 73 2.43 13.70 2.59
CA THR A 73 3.02 13.20 3.84
C THR A 73 4.54 13.01 3.75
N ILE A 74 5.06 12.66 2.58
CA ILE A 74 6.49 12.34 2.40
C ILE A 74 7.22 13.56 1.84
N ASP A 75 8.24 14.01 2.56
CA ASP A 75 9.20 15.01 2.08
C ASP A 75 10.27 14.33 1.21
N TYR A 76 10.05 14.34 -0.10
CA TYR A 76 10.92 13.68 -1.07
C TYR A 76 12.29 14.34 -1.19
N GLU A 77 12.39 15.66 -0.95
CA GLU A 77 13.66 16.39 -1.02
C GLU A 77 14.55 16.00 0.15
N LYS A 78 14.00 15.99 1.39
CA LYS A 78 14.73 15.49 2.56
C LYS A 78 15.09 14.02 2.44
N MET A 79 14.24 13.21 1.82
CA MET A 79 14.56 11.81 1.54
C MET A 79 15.83 11.70 0.68
N GLN A 80 15.90 12.44 -0.43
CA GLN A 80 17.05 12.41 -1.33
C GLN A 80 18.31 12.92 -0.64
N GLU A 81 18.22 14.02 0.12
CA GLU A 81 19.35 14.57 0.88
C GLU A 81 19.86 13.56 1.93
N THR A 82 18.95 12.92 2.67
CA THR A 82 19.30 11.91 3.68
C THR A 82 19.95 10.68 3.03
N GLN A 83 19.43 10.23 1.89
CA GLN A 83 20.04 9.13 1.12
C GLN A 83 21.44 9.51 0.61
N ALA A 84 21.65 10.75 0.16
CA ALA A 84 22.96 11.23 -0.27
C ALA A 84 23.97 11.26 0.90
N LYS A 85 23.56 11.82 2.05
CA LYS A 85 24.35 11.84 3.30
C LYS A 85 24.72 10.42 3.74
N MET A 86 23.76 9.49 3.69
CA MET A 86 24.00 8.08 4.05
C MET A 86 25.01 7.41 3.12
N LYS A 87 24.94 7.65 1.80
CA LYS A 87 25.92 7.12 0.83
C LYS A 87 27.33 7.65 1.10
N VAL A 88 27.48 8.92 1.43
CA VAL A 88 28.79 9.52 1.78
C VAL A 88 29.31 8.91 3.08
N PHE A 89 28.46 8.82 4.12
CA PHE A 89 28.86 8.21 5.39
C PHE A 89 29.30 6.76 5.24
N GLN A 90 28.56 5.95 4.46
CA GLN A 90 28.92 4.54 4.25
C GLN A 90 30.29 4.38 3.59
N LYS A 91 30.66 5.30 2.69
CA LYS A 91 32.01 5.34 2.11
C LYS A 91 33.07 5.70 3.15
N GLU A 92 32.88 6.81 3.87
CA GLU A 92 33.81 7.26 4.93
C GLU A 92 33.99 6.18 6.02
N PHE A 93 32.90 5.53 6.43
CA PHE A 93 32.91 4.48 7.44
C PHE A 93 33.66 3.24 6.96
N ARG A 94 33.43 2.82 5.71
CA ARG A 94 34.17 1.70 5.11
C ARG A 94 35.67 2.00 4.98
N GLU A 95 36.03 3.21 4.56
CA GLU A 95 37.43 3.64 4.48
C GLU A 95 38.09 3.68 5.86
N ALA A 96 37.40 4.20 6.87
CA ALA A 96 37.88 4.21 8.26
C ALA A 96 38.10 2.79 8.80
N GLN A 97 37.18 1.86 8.52
CA GLN A 97 37.32 0.44 8.88
C GLN A 97 38.51 -0.23 8.19
N LEU A 98 38.70 0.01 6.88
CA LEU A 98 39.81 -0.56 6.12
C LEU A 98 41.17 0.00 6.56
N SER A 99 41.22 1.27 6.95
CA SER A 99 42.44 1.93 7.43
C SER A 99 42.80 1.60 8.89
N GLY A 100 41.92 0.93 9.64
CA GLY A 100 42.17 0.58 11.05
C GLY A 100 42.25 1.77 12.01
N ASP A 101 41.79 2.96 11.60
CA ASP A 101 41.87 4.18 12.43
C ASP A 101 40.75 4.18 13.48
N GLU A 102 41.03 3.60 14.65
CA GLU A 102 40.09 3.51 15.78
C GLU A 102 39.55 4.88 16.22
N LYS A 103 40.34 5.96 16.12
CA LYS A 103 39.88 7.31 16.47
C LYS A 103 38.84 7.81 15.47
N ARG A 104 39.06 7.60 14.17
CA ARG A 104 38.06 7.92 13.12
C ARG A 104 36.81 7.06 13.27
N ILE A 105 36.95 5.77 13.53
CA ILE A 105 35.81 4.86 13.74
C ILE A 105 34.95 5.33 14.92
N LYS A 106 35.56 5.65 16.07
CA LYS A 106 34.83 6.12 17.25
C LYS A 106 34.12 7.47 17.02
N LYS A 107 34.74 8.37 16.24
CA LYS A 107 34.10 9.63 15.82
C LYS A 107 32.93 9.39 14.86
N LEU A 108 33.05 8.44 13.94
CA LEU A 108 32.00 8.09 12.98
C LEU A 108 30.85 7.32 13.64
N GLN A 109 31.09 6.52 14.68
CA GLN A 109 30.03 5.88 15.48
C GLN A 109 29.08 6.91 16.11
N GLY A 110 29.60 8.02 16.65
CA GLY A 110 28.75 9.10 17.17
C GLY A 110 27.90 9.78 16.09
N ARG A 111 28.39 9.83 14.84
CA ARG A 111 27.58 10.25 13.68
C ARG A 111 26.56 9.18 13.27
N GLN A 112 26.91 7.90 13.35
CA GLN A 112 26.03 6.78 13.04
C GLN A 112 24.77 6.81 13.91
N GLU A 113 24.91 7.07 15.20
CA GLU A 113 23.77 7.17 16.13
C GLU A 113 22.83 8.31 15.75
N ARG A 114 23.37 9.49 15.42
CA ARG A 114 22.57 10.63 14.94
C ARG A 114 21.84 10.32 13.63
N MET A 115 22.53 9.71 12.68
CA MET A 115 21.89 9.29 11.42
C MET A 115 20.86 8.19 11.61
N MET A 116 21.02 7.31 12.61
CA MET A 116 20.01 6.32 12.96
C MET A 116 18.75 7.01 13.50
N GLN A 117 18.90 8.09 14.30
CA GLN A 117 17.77 8.91 14.72
C GLN A 117 17.07 9.58 13.53
N ASP A 118 17.82 10.16 12.59
CA ASP A 118 17.27 10.73 11.36
C ASP A 118 16.53 9.67 10.52
N GLN A 119 17.08 8.45 10.43
CA GLN A 119 16.47 7.32 9.73
C GLN A 119 15.17 6.87 10.42
N LEU A 120 15.11 6.90 11.75
CA LEU A 120 13.89 6.61 12.50
C LEU A 120 12.83 7.67 12.26
N GLU A 121 13.19 8.96 12.21
CA GLU A 121 12.26 10.02 11.86
C GLU A 121 11.71 9.86 10.44
N PHE A 122 12.59 9.53 9.48
CA PHE A 122 12.19 9.25 8.11
C PHE A 122 11.27 8.02 8.01
N SER A 123 11.58 6.95 8.73
CA SER A 123 10.73 5.76 8.81
C SER A 123 9.34 6.11 9.36
N ARG A 124 9.25 6.96 10.39
CA ARG A 124 7.96 7.46 10.90
C ARG A 124 7.16 8.20 9.83
N GLN A 125 7.81 9.06 9.05
CA GLN A 125 7.16 9.77 7.94
C GLN A 125 6.64 8.82 6.87
N GLN A 126 7.26 7.64 6.68
CA GLN A 126 6.76 6.61 5.77
C GLN A 126 5.63 5.74 6.36
N PHE A 127 5.59 5.55 7.68
CA PHE A 127 4.52 4.79 8.32
C PHE A 127 3.19 5.54 8.36
N THR A 128 3.20 6.87 8.52
CA THR A 128 2.00 7.70 8.49
C THR A 128 1.15 7.52 7.22
N PRO A 129 1.70 7.64 6.00
CA PRO A 129 0.91 7.47 4.78
C PRO A 129 0.45 6.02 4.63
N MET A 130 1.26 5.03 5.02
CA MET A 130 0.87 3.63 4.97
C MET A 130 -0.36 3.34 5.86
N ALA A 131 -0.37 3.86 7.09
CA ALA A 131 -1.49 3.69 8.00
C ALA A 131 -2.76 4.35 7.44
N ILE A 132 -2.69 5.60 6.96
CA ILE A 132 -3.84 6.32 6.37
C ILE A 132 -4.39 5.56 5.16
N ILE A 133 -3.53 5.15 4.24
CA ILE A 133 -3.93 4.39 3.05
C ILE A 133 -4.64 3.10 3.46
N LEU A 134 -4.11 2.41 4.45
CA LEU A 134 -4.64 1.14 4.91
C LEU A 134 -6.01 1.32 5.59
N VAL A 135 -6.21 2.36 6.43
CA VAL A 135 -7.55 2.73 6.96
C VAL A 135 -8.56 2.88 5.83
N LEU A 136 -8.19 3.63 4.78
CA LEU A 136 -9.10 3.93 3.67
C LEU A 136 -9.36 2.71 2.78
N SER A 137 -8.35 1.84 2.63
CA SER A 137 -8.45 0.67 1.74
C SER A 137 -9.24 -0.47 2.37
N VAL A 138 -9.17 -0.65 3.69
CA VAL A 138 -9.80 -1.80 4.38
C VAL A 138 -11.30 -1.91 4.12
N PRO A 139 -12.12 -0.84 4.26
CA PRO A 139 -13.54 -0.93 3.93
C PRO A 139 -13.81 -1.31 2.47
N ILE A 140 -13.01 -0.76 1.54
CA ILE A 140 -13.11 -1.06 0.12
C ILE A 140 -12.83 -2.55 -0.14
N PHE A 141 -11.79 -3.09 0.48
CA PHE A 141 -11.44 -4.51 0.37
C PHE A 141 -12.48 -5.42 1.01
N PHE A 142 -13.04 -5.05 2.16
CA PHE A 142 -14.10 -5.84 2.80
C PHE A 142 -15.35 -5.91 1.95
N TRP A 143 -15.74 -4.80 1.32
CA TRP A 143 -16.83 -4.82 0.34
C TRP A 143 -16.51 -5.69 -0.88
N LEU A 144 -15.29 -5.57 -1.41
CA LEU A 144 -14.84 -6.37 -2.54
C LEU A 144 -14.90 -7.88 -2.23
N LEU A 145 -14.47 -8.28 -1.01
CA LEU A 145 -14.57 -9.67 -0.55
C LEU A 145 -16.02 -10.13 -0.31
N LEU A 146 -16.90 -9.24 0.17
CA LEU A 146 -18.31 -9.54 0.38
C LEU A 146 -19.06 -9.79 -0.94
N ARG A 147 -18.76 -8.98 -1.97
CA ARG A 147 -19.44 -9.03 -3.26
C ARG A 147 -18.71 -9.88 -4.30
N LEU A 148 -17.58 -10.47 -3.93
CA LEU A 148 -16.82 -11.37 -4.78
C LEU A 148 -17.70 -12.56 -5.20
N PRO A 149 -17.71 -12.96 -6.48
CA PRO A 149 -18.39 -14.19 -6.90
C PRO A 149 -17.87 -15.39 -6.11
N GLU A 150 -18.75 -16.33 -5.76
CA GLU A 150 -18.34 -17.55 -5.07
C GLU A 150 -17.33 -18.36 -5.90
N VAL A 151 -16.47 -19.11 -5.22
CA VAL A 151 -15.50 -19.98 -5.91
C VAL A 151 -16.26 -21.06 -6.67
N GLY A 152 -16.05 -21.14 -7.98
CA GLY A 152 -16.78 -22.07 -8.86
C GLY A 152 -17.91 -21.42 -9.67
N THR A 153 -18.18 -20.13 -9.48
CA THR A 153 -19.13 -19.39 -10.34
C THR A 153 -18.64 -19.40 -11.79
N PRO A 154 -19.47 -19.75 -12.79
CA PRO A 154 -19.08 -19.70 -14.20
C PRO A 154 -18.61 -18.31 -14.63
N ALA A 155 -17.64 -18.25 -15.55
CA ALA A 155 -17.16 -17.00 -16.11
C ALA A 155 -18.22 -16.41 -17.06
N ALA A 156 -18.91 -15.35 -16.61
CA ALA A 156 -19.86 -14.59 -17.39
C ALA A 156 -19.48 -13.09 -17.40
N ILE A 157 -20.18 -12.28 -18.18
CA ILE A 157 -19.89 -10.84 -18.35
C ILE A 157 -19.82 -10.10 -16.99
N GLY A 158 -20.61 -10.52 -15.98
CA GLY A 158 -20.60 -9.93 -14.64
C GLY A 158 -19.66 -10.59 -13.63
N THR A 159 -19.23 -11.83 -13.86
CA THR A 159 -18.56 -12.69 -12.87
C THR A 159 -17.17 -13.16 -13.31
N GLY A 160 -16.78 -12.89 -14.54
CA GLY A 160 -15.51 -13.29 -15.13
C GLY A 160 -14.80 -12.15 -15.86
N ILE A 161 -13.56 -12.41 -16.24
CA ILE A 161 -12.72 -11.53 -17.05
C ILE A 161 -12.02 -12.34 -18.13
N VAL A 162 -11.84 -11.76 -19.32
CA VAL A 162 -11.08 -12.38 -20.40
C VAL A 162 -9.64 -11.90 -20.34
N LEU A 163 -8.71 -12.80 -20.10
CA LEU A 163 -7.28 -12.52 -20.05
C LEU A 163 -6.61 -12.98 -21.35
N PRO A 164 -5.64 -12.23 -21.90
CA PRO A 164 -5.07 -12.48 -23.22
C PRO A 164 -4.39 -13.85 -23.39
N PHE A 165 -3.90 -14.47 -22.32
CA PHE A 165 -3.23 -15.78 -22.36
C PHE A 165 -4.05 -16.93 -21.75
N LEU A 166 -5.10 -16.61 -20.99
CA LEU A 166 -5.87 -17.61 -20.21
C LEU A 166 -7.32 -17.75 -20.70
N GLY A 167 -7.79 -16.85 -21.57
CA GLY A 167 -9.18 -16.82 -22.01
C GLY A 167 -10.13 -16.31 -20.91
N ALA A 168 -11.40 -16.72 -20.99
CA ALA A 168 -12.42 -16.35 -20.02
C ALA A 168 -12.21 -17.11 -18.71
N VAL A 169 -11.87 -16.39 -17.64
CA VAL A 169 -11.69 -16.94 -16.30
C VAL A 169 -12.70 -16.31 -15.33
N SER A 170 -13.18 -17.11 -14.37
CA SER A 170 -14.00 -16.60 -13.28
C SER A 170 -13.14 -15.70 -12.38
N LEU A 171 -13.71 -14.61 -11.87
CA LEU A 171 -12.99 -13.66 -11.02
C LEU A 171 -12.45 -14.30 -9.74
N SER A 172 -13.22 -15.22 -9.15
CA SER A 172 -12.84 -16.00 -7.97
C SER A 172 -11.98 -17.23 -8.30
N GLY A 173 -11.89 -17.61 -9.57
CA GLY A 173 -11.08 -18.72 -10.05
C GLY A 173 -9.58 -18.40 -10.01
N PHE A 174 -8.76 -19.44 -9.86
CA PHE A 174 -7.30 -19.33 -9.97
C PHE A 174 -6.93 -18.99 -11.42
N ALA A 175 -6.37 -17.80 -11.63
CA ALA A 175 -5.91 -17.38 -12.96
C ALA A 175 -4.41 -17.62 -13.13
N PHE A 176 -3.61 -17.45 -12.07
CA PHE A 176 -2.17 -17.66 -12.14
C PHE A 176 -1.67 -18.37 -10.88
N TRP A 177 -1.30 -19.64 -11.04
CA TRP A 177 -0.80 -20.50 -9.96
C TRP A 177 -1.80 -20.66 -8.79
N ILE A 178 -1.62 -19.89 -7.72
CA ILE A 178 -2.50 -19.88 -6.52
C ILE A 178 -3.26 -18.53 -6.43
N VAL A 179 -3.01 -17.59 -7.34
CA VAL A 179 -3.58 -16.24 -7.29
C VAL A 179 -4.91 -16.20 -8.05
N PRO A 180 -6.01 -15.79 -7.39
CA PRO A 180 -7.30 -15.55 -8.04
C PRO A 180 -7.24 -14.43 -9.09
N ALA A 181 -8.08 -14.54 -10.12
CA ALA A 181 -8.13 -13.57 -11.22
C ALA A 181 -8.43 -12.15 -10.75
N TRP A 182 -9.31 -11.97 -9.76
CA TRP A 182 -9.64 -10.65 -9.21
C TRP A 182 -8.44 -9.96 -8.56
N ILE A 183 -7.57 -10.72 -7.86
CA ILE A 183 -6.36 -10.17 -7.24
C ILE A 183 -5.37 -9.74 -8.32
N LEU A 184 -5.16 -10.59 -9.34
CA LEU A 184 -4.28 -10.24 -10.46
C LEU A 184 -4.76 -8.98 -11.17
N TRP A 185 -6.06 -8.91 -11.47
CA TRP A 185 -6.66 -7.76 -12.12
C TRP A 185 -6.53 -6.50 -11.26
N TYR A 186 -6.85 -6.58 -9.97
CA TYR A 186 -6.66 -5.48 -9.02
C TYR A 186 -5.20 -5.01 -8.98
N MET A 187 -4.23 -5.92 -8.89
CA MET A 187 -2.80 -5.58 -8.87
C MET A 187 -2.37 -4.87 -10.15
N ILE A 188 -2.77 -5.38 -11.33
CA ILE A 188 -2.43 -4.77 -12.62
C ILE A 188 -3.01 -3.35 -12.71
N CYS A 189 -4.30 -3.17 -12.40
CA CYS A 189 -4.93 -1.84 -12.37
C CYS A 189 -4.26 -0.92 -11.36
N SER A 190 -4.10 -1.36 -10.10
CA SER A 190 -3.52 -0.56 -9.03
C SER A 190 -2.09 -0.12 -9.35
N LEU A 191 -1.23 -1.02 -9.84
CA LEU A 191 0.14 -0.70 -10.20
C LEU A 191 0.20 0.27 -11.38
N THR A 192 -0.51 0.00 -12.47
CA THR A 192 -0.51 0.87 -13.66
C THR A 192 -0.99 2.28 -13.32
N ILE A 193 -2.09 2.39 -12.59
CA ILE A 193 -2.68 3.67 -12.22
C ILE A 193 -1.79 4.42 -11.23
N SER A 194 -1.22 3.73 -10.24
CA SER A 194 -0.27 4.33 -9.31
C SER A 194 0.94 4.94 -10.04
N GLN A 195 1.47 4.27 -11.07
CA GLN A 195 2.58 4.81 -11.86
C GLN A 195 2.17 6.05 -12.66
N VAL A 196 1.00 6.02 -13.30
CA VAL A 196 0.46 7.17 -14.05
C VAL A 196 0.29 8.38 -13.13
N ILE A 197 -0.30 8.19 -11.95
CA ILE A 197 -0.58 9.28 -11.00
C ILE A 197 0.72 9.83 -10.41
N ARG A 198 1.66 8.96 -10.02
CA ARG A 198 2.97 9.39 -9.51
C ARG A 198 3.70 10.26 -10.53
N LYS A 199 3.69 9.85 -11.80
CA LYS A 199 4.29 10.63 -12.89
C LYS A 199 3.54 11.94 -13.14
N ALA A 200 2.20 11.93 -13.12
CA ALA A 200 1.39 13.13 -13.30
C ALA A 200 1.58 14.15 -12.18
N LEU A 201 1.76 13.69 -10.94
CA LEU A 201 1.94 14.54 -9.77
C LEU A 201 3.41 14.88 -9.47
N ASN A 202 4.35 14.39 -10.28
CA ASN A 202 5.80 14.46 -10.09
C ASN A 202 6.25 13.99 -8.69
N ILE A 203 5.63 12.92 -8.20
CA ILE A 203 5.90 12.34 -6.88
C ILE A 203 6.75 11.08 -7.07
N GLY A 204 7.96 11.06 -6.50
CA GLY A 204 8.77 9.85 -6.47
C GLY A 204 9.10 9.29 -7.87
N GLY A 205 9.13 10.15 -8.89
CA GLY A 205 9.82 9.85 -10.13
C GLY A 205 11.32 9.84 -9.85
N LEU A 206 11.98 8.75 -10.23
CA LEU A 206 13.41 8.80 -10.54
C LEU A 206 13.70 9.93 -11.54
#